data_AF-A0A841EP96-F1
#
_entry.id   AF-A0A841EP96-F1
#
_cell.length_a   1.000
_cell.length_b   1.000
_cell.length_c   1.000
_cell.angle_alpha   90.00
_cell.angle_beta   90.00
_cell.angle_gamma   90.00
#
_symmetry.space_group_name_H-M   'P 1'
#
loop_
_entity.id
_entity.type
_entity.pdbx_description
1 polymer ?
#
loop_
_entity_poly.entity_id
_entity_poly.type
_entity_poly.pdbx_seq_one_letter_code
_entity_poly.pdbx_strand_id
1 'polypeptide(L)' 'MSEDFMSDSCFIDWVKSENQVVENNFWQAFLKKYPEKQEEIEIAKFILNSHEKNVLPENEVESLWSRINLTISIF' A
#
# COMPACT_ATOMS: atom_id res chain seq x y z
N MET A 1 -1.34 7.88 16.40
CA MET A 1 -2.09 8.25 15.18
C MET A 1 -1.69 7.24 14.10
N SER A 2 -2.52 6.98 13.10
CA SER A 2 -2.17 6.03 12.02
C SER A 2 -0.87 6.39 11.28
N GLU A 3 -0.44 7.65 11.36
CA GLU A 3 0.87 8.15 10.90
C GLU A 3 2.07 7.49 11.60
N ASP A 4 1.94 7.10 12.87
CA ASP A 4 3.03 6.44 13.62
C ASP A 4 3.36 5.07 13.01
N PHE A 5 2.33 4.33 12.58
CA PHE A 5 2.51 3.04 11.89
C PHE A 5 3.03 3.22 10.46
N MET A 6 2.58 4.27 9.75
CA MET A 6 3.06 4.58 8.41
C MET A 6 4.50 5.10 8.38
N SER A 7 5.06 5.47 9.53
CA SER A 7 6.46 5.89 9.69
C SER A 7 7.39 4.75 10.12
N ASP A 8 6.82 3.62 10.57
CA ASP A 8 7.57 2.47 11.06
C ASP A 8 7.94 1.54 9.89
N SER A 9 9.24 1.45 9.60
CA SER A 9 9.76 0.57 8.55
C SER A 9 9.41 -0.90 8.78
N CYS A 10 9.34 -1.35 10.04
CA CYS A 10 8.96 -2.74 10.35
C CYS A 10 7.48 -3.00 10.08
N PHE A 11 6.62 -1.99 10.26
CA PHE A 11 5.21 -2.10 9.90
C PHE A 11 5.03 -2.12 8.38
N ILE A 12 5.73 -1.23 7.67
CA ILE A 12 5.74 -1.18 6.20
C ILE A 12 6.18 -2.52 5.62
N ASP A 13 7.29 -3.08 6.12
CA ASP A 13 7.84 -4.35 5.65
C ASP A 13 6.91 -5.52 5.94
N TRP A 14 6.29 -5.54 7.11
CA TRP A 14 5.28 -6.55 7.46
C TRP A 14 4.06 -6.52 6.54
N VAL A 15 3.57 -5.31 6.22
CA VAL A 15 2.41 -5.15 5.33
C VAL A 15 2.76 -5.52 3.89
N LYS A 16 3.98 -5.23 3.44
CA LYS A 16 4.46 -5.52 2.08
C LYS A 16 4.91 -6.96 1.86
N SER A 17 5.40 -7.62 2.90
CA SER A 17 5.95 -8.98 2.83
C SER A 17 5.09 -9.96 3.61
N GLU A 18 4.19 -10.65 2.91
CA GLU A 18 3.34 -11.71 3.51
C GLU A 18 4.15 -12.91 4.08
N ASN A 19 5.45 -13.00 3.76
CA ASN A 19 6.31 -14.13 4.14
C ASN A 19 7.07 -13.94 5.46
N GLN A 20 6.83 -12.84 6.17
CA GLN A 20 7.54 -12.47 7.37
C GLN A 20 6.85 -13.03 8.63
N VAL A 21 7.13 -14.32 8.91
CA VAL A 21 6.49 -15.08 10.01
C VAL A 21 6.74 -14.46 11.38
N VAL A 22 7.92 -13.88 11.61
CA VAL A 22 8.30 -13.29 12.90
C VAL A 22 7.55 -11.98 13.13
N GLU A 23 7.52 -11.11 12.14
CA GLU A 23 6.77 -9.86 12.17
C GLU A 23 5.26 -10.14 12.30
N ASN A 24 4.73 -11.14 11.58
CA ASN A 24 3.32 -11.51 11.69
C ASN A 24 2.93 -11.96 13.11
N ASN A 25 3.76 -12.75 13.78
CA ASN A 25 3.51 -13.14 15.16
C ASN A 25 3.50 -11.94 16.12
N PHE A 26 4.41 -10.98 15.92
CA PHE A 26 4.45 -9.76 16.71
C PHE A 26 3.19 -8.92 16.52
N TRP A 27 2.81 -8.61 15.27
CA TRP A 27 1.64 -7.78 14.96
C TRP A 27 0.31 -8.45 15.36
N GLN A 28 0.22 -9.78 15.27
CA GLN A 28 -0.92 -10.54 15.79
C GLN A 28 -1.00 -10.49 17.32
N ALA A 29 0.14 -10.61 18.02
CA ALA A 29 0.17 -10.47 19.48
C ALA A 29 -0.15 -9.04 19.92
N PHE A 30 0.31 -8.04 19.16
CA PHE A 30 0.00 -6.63 19.38
C PHE A 30 -1.51 -6.36 19.23
N LEU A 31 -2.15 -6.85 18.17
CA LEU A 31 -3.59 -6.73 17.95
C LEU A 31 -4.42 -7.43 19.03
N LYS A 32 -3.95 -8.58 19.54
CA LYS A 32 -4.61 -9.25 20.69
C LYS A 32 -4.54 -8.43 21.97
N LYS A 33 -3.47 -7.64 22.15
CA LYS A 33 -3.26 -6.81 23.34
C LYS A 33 -3.95 -5.45 23.24
N TYR A 34 -4.09 -4.92 22.03
CA TYR A 34 -4.66 -3.60 21.74
C TYR A 34 -5.70 -3.70 20.60
N PRO A 35 -6.87 -4.33 20.85
CA PRO A 35 -7.90 -4.48 19.84
C PRO A 35 -8.42 -3.13 19.31
N GLU A 36 -8.34 -2.06 20.09
CA GLU A 36 -8.69 -0.70 19.69
C GLU A 36 -7.78 -0.14 18.58
N LYS A 37 -6.58 -0.70 18.39
CA LYS A 37 -5.64 -0.31 17.33
C LYS A 37 -5.90 -1.02 16.00
N GLN A 38 -6.84 -1.95 15.96
CA GLN A 38 -7.16 -2.69 14.75
C GLN A 38 -7.63 -1.76 13.63
N GLU A 39 -8.49 -0.78 13.93
CA GLU A 39 -8.98 0.18 12.93
C GLU A 39 -7.83 1.03 12.37
N GLU A 40 -6.93 1.53 13.23
CA GLU A 40 -5.75 2.30 12.81
C GLU A 40 -4.83 1.47 11.89
N ILE A 41 -4.61 0.19 12.20
CA ILE A 41 -3.77 -0.73 11.41
C ILE A 41 -4.41 -1.05 10.05
N GLU A 42 -5.72 -1.29 10.00
CA GLU A 42 -6.44 -1.55 8.76
C GLU A 42 -6.42 -0.33 7.83
N ILE A 43 -6.60 0.88 8.37
CA ILE A 43 -6.47 2.12 7.62
C ILE A 43 -5.04 2.29 7.07
N ALA A 44 -4.03 2.05 7.90
CA ALA A 44 -2.63 2.16 7.47
C ALA A 44 -2.29 1.14 6.36
N LYS A 45 -2.77 -0.11 6.48
CA LYS A 45 -2.65 -1.13 5.42
C LYS A 45 -3.32 -0.70 4.12
N PHE A 46 -4.53 -0.16 4.20
CA PHE A 46 -5.25 0.33 3.03
C PHE A 46 -4.48 1.45 2.31
N ILE A 47 -3.94 2.40 3.07
CA ILE A 47 -3.12 3.50 2.52
C ILE A 47 -1.84 2.96 1.87
N LEU A 48 -1.14 2.03 2.54
CA LEU A 48 0.08 1.43 2.00
C LEU A 48 -0.16 0.69 0.67
N ASN A 49 -1.20 -0.14 0.64
CA ASN A 49 -1.55 -0.95 -0.53
C ASN A 49 -2.15 -0.11 -1.68
N SER A 50 -2.78 1.03 -1.36
CA SER A 50 -3.29 1.96 -2.38
C SER A 50 -2.17 2.81 -2.99
N HIS A 51 -1.10 3.10 -2.25
CA HIS A 51 0.07 3.79 -2.79
C HIS A 51 0.80 2.95 -3.86
N GLU A 52 0.91 1.62 -3.69
CA GLU A 52 1.52 0.77 -4.71
C GLU A 52 0.70 0.65 -6.00
N LYS A 53 -0.64 0.69 -5.91
CA LYS A 53 -1.51 0.62 -7.09
C LYS A 53 -1.49 1.89 -7.96
N ASN A 54 -0.95 3.00 -7.46
CA ASN A 54 -0.89 4.27 -8.19
C ASN A 54 0.42 4.49 -8.96
N VAL A 55 1.37 3.55 -8.90
CA VAL A 55 2.55 3.58 -9.75
C VAL A 55 2.23 2.79 -11.01
N LEU A 56 1.56 3.43 -11.97
CA LEU A 56 1.51 2.90 -13.33
C LEU A 56 2.95 2.81 -13.84
N PRO A 57 3.40 1.65 -14.33
CA PRO A 57 4.73 1.55 -14.89
C PRO A 57 4.80 2.44 -16.14
N GLU A 58 5.94 3.12 -16.33
CA GLU A 58 6.12 4.21 -17.30
C GLU A 58 5.70 3.82 -18.73
N ASN A 59 5.87 2.54 -19.08
CA ASN A 59 5.43 1.96 -20.35
C ASN A 59 3.90 1.98 -20.54
N GLU A 60 3.11 1.85 -19.48
CA GLU A 60 1.66 1.97 -19.56
C GLU A 60 1.22 3.43 -19.68
N VAL A 61 1.95 4.34 -19.03
CA VAL A 61 1.73 5.79 -19.18
C VAL A 61 1.99 6.23 -20.63
N GLU A 62 3.10 5.81 -21.23
CA GLU A 62 3.38 6.08 -22.66
C GLU A 62 2.33 5.46 -23.59
N SER A 63 1.88 4.23 -23.29
CA SER A 63 0.83 3.57 -24.07
C SER A 63 -0.50 4.33 -24.02
N LEU A 64 -0.87 4.85 -22.84
CA LEU A 64 -2.08 5.64 -22.65
C LEU A 64 -1.98 7.00 -23.35
N TRP A 65 -0.84 7.70 -23.27
CA TRP A 65 -0.62 8.94 -24.01
C TRP A 65 -0.64 8.74 -25.52
N SER A 66 -0.06 7.64 -26.01
CA SER A 66 -0.11 7.27 -27.43
C SER A 66 -1.55 7.09 -27.92
N ARG A 67 -2.41 6.42 -27.12
CA ARG A 67 -3.84 6.23 -27.44
C ARG A 67 -4.62 7.55 -27.44
N ILE A 68 -4.35 8.44 -26.50
CA ILE A 68 -4.98 9.77 -26.45
C ILE A 68 -4.58 10.60 -27.69
N ASN A 69 -3.29 10.64 -28.03
CA ASN A 69 -2.79 11.37 -29.20
C ASN A 69 -3.33 10.82 -30.52
N LEU A 70 -3.50 9.50 -30.63
CA LEU A 70 -4.15 8.87 -31.78
C LEU A 70 -5.62 9.25 -31.89
N THR A 71 -6.33 9.36 -30.76
CA THR A 71 -7.76 9.71 -30.75
C THR A 71 -7.97 11.20 -31.09
N ILE A 72 -7.06 12.08 -30.67
CA ILE A 72 -7.12 13.52 -30.98
C ILE A 72 -6.69 13.81 -32.42
N SER A 73 -5.78 13.03 -33.00
CA SER A 73 -5.33 13.21 -34.40
C SER A 73 -6.32 12.74 -35.47
N ILE A 74 -7.47 12.19 -35.07
CA ILE A 74 -8.54 11.72 -35.97
C ILE A 74 -9.64 12.79 -36.16
N PHE A 75 -9.48 13.97 -35.54
CA PHE A 75 -10.26 15.19 -35.83
C PHE A 75 -9.38 16.26 -36.46
#